data_AF-A0A943L2E0-F1
#
_entry.id   AF-A0A943L2E0-F1
#
_cell.length_a   1.000
_cell.length_b   1.000
_cell.length_c   1.000
_cell.angle_alpha   90.00
_cell.angle_beta   90.00
_cell.angle_gamma   90.00
#
_symmetry.space_group_name_H-M   'P 1'
#
loop_
_entity.id
_entity.type
_entity.pdbx_description
1 polymer ?
#
loop_
_entity_poly.entity_id
_entity_poly.type
_entity_poly.pdbx_seq_one_letter_code
_entity_poly.pdbx_strand_id
1 'polypeptide(L)'
;MYYSIPYNDGGEEKLLVAVKNAEIIFSVLNNISEFDNSKIFILDEDANVIFDKNYLTGDGIENYIAEKSSDKSYSEIINIHNNMIKGDSNVEAYKMGNEKGYIAYFGINSANWSIGV
;
A
#
# COMPACT_ATOMS: atom_id res chain seq x y z
N MET A 1 5.72 -8.42 6.85
CA MET A 1 6.96 -7.62 6.82
C MET A 1 8.05 -8.39 7.55
N TYR A 2 9.27 -8.43 7.00
CA TYR A 2 10.42 -9.01 7.69
C TYR A 2 11.60 -8.04 7.65
N TYR A 3 12.40 -8.08 8.70
CA TYR A 3 13.66 -7.36 8.80
C TYR A 3 14.76 -8.40 8.84
N SER A 4 15.81 -8.19 8.05
CA SER A 4 16.93 -9.12 8.01
C SER A 4 18.24 -8.37 8.16
N ILE A 5 19.10 -8.83 9.07
CA ILE A 5 20.41 -8.25 9.31
C ILE A 5 21.46 -9.37 9.16
N PRO A 6 22.48 -9.20 8.30
CA PRO A 6 23.58 -10.14 8.24
C PRO A 6 24.38 -10.09 9.55
N TYR A 7 24.73 -11.25 10.08
CA TYR A 7 25.45 -11.40 11.33
C TYR A 7 26.57 -12.42 11.14
N ASN A 8 27.78 -12.07 11.56
CA ASN A 8 28.91 -12.98 11.59
C ASN A 8 29.26 -13.26 13.06
N ASP A 9 29.21 -14.54 13.45
CA ASP A 9 29.51 -14.98 14.83
C ASP A 9 30.99 -15.31 15.06
N GLY A 10 31.86 -14.95 14.11
CA GLY A 10 33.28 -15.24 14.13
C GLY A 10 33.66 -16.50 13.33
N GLY A 11 32.69 -17.20 12.72
CA GLY A 11 32.92 -18.36 11.88
C GLY A 11 32.12 -18.37 10.58
N GLU A 12 30.80 -18.14 10.65
CA GLU A 12 29.91 -18.22 9.49
C GLU A 12 29.07 -16.94 9.33
N GLU A 13 28.78 -16.59 8.07
CA GLU A 13 27.78 -15.56 7.77
C GLU A 13 26.37 -16.13 7.95
N LYS A 14 25.60 -15.50 8.83
CA LYS A 14 24.22 -15.87 9.18
C LYS A 14 23.29 -14.70 8.88
N LEU A 15 22.00 -14.97 8.77
CA LEU A 15 20.96 -13.97 8.63
C LEU A 15 20.04 -14.00 9.85
N LEU A 16 20.02 -12.91 10.63
CA LEU A 16 19.02 -12.73 11.67
C LEU A 16 17.76 -12.17 11.01
N VAL A 17 16.64 -12.90 11.11
CA VAL A 17 15.36 -12.48 10.54
C VAL A 17 14.34 -12.26 11.64
N ALA A 18 13.70 -11.10 11.65
CA ALA A 18 12.54 -10.80 12.47
C ALA A 18 11.31 -10.64 11.58
N VAL A 19 10.23 -11.37 11.87
CA VAL A 19 8.96 -11.29 11.13
C VAL A 19 7.95 -10.52 11.98
N LYS A 20 7.42 -9.43 11.45
CA LYS A 20 6.33 -8.68 12.08
C LYS A 20 5.00 -9.16 11.51
N ASN A 21 4.12 -9.64 12.39
CA ASN A 21 2.79 -10.11 12.04
C ASN A 21 1.94 -8.95 11.48
N ALA A 22 1.30 -9.19 10.33
CA ALA A 22 0.41 -8.23 9.65
C ALA A 22 -0.87 -7.96 10.45
N GLU A 23 -1.28 -8.87 11.35
CA GLU A 23 -2.48 -8.71 12.20
C GLU A 23 -2.45 -7.43 13.04
N ILE A 24 -1.27 -6.97 13.48
CA ILE A 24 -1.14 -5.73 14.25
C ILE A 24 -1.57 -4.53 13.38
N ILE A 25 -1.14 -4.49 12.11
CA ILE A 25 -1.54 -3.43 11.18
C ILE A 25 -3.04 -3.51 10.91
N PHE A 26 -3.55 -4.72 10.68
CA PHE A 26 -4.99 -4.97 10.48
C PHE A 26 -5.83 -4.48 11.67
N SER A 27 -5.41 -4.76 12.91
CA SER A 27 -6.12 -4.31 14.11
C SER A 27 -6.17 -2.79 14.24
N VAL A 28 -5.10 -2.08 13.89
CA VAL A 28 -5.05 -0.61 13.96
C VAL A 28 -5.99 -0.01 12.92
N LEU A 29 -5.94 -0.52 11.69
CA LEU A 29 -6.74 0.02 10.57
C LEU A 29 -8.23 -0.29 10.74
N ASN A 30 -8.59 -1.45 11.31
CA ASN A 30 -9.98 -1.80 11.57
C ASN A 30 -10.67 -0.88 12.59
N ASN A 31 -9.90 -0.28 13.51
CA ASN A 31 -10.44 0.66 14.47
C ASN A 31 -10.73 2.05 13.86
N ILE A 32 -10.30 2.31 12.63
CA ILE A 32 -10.62 3.54 11.92
C ILE A 32 -12.07 3.45 11.43
N SER A 33 -12.92 4.38 11.89
CA SER A 33 -14.30 4.48 11.42
C SER A 33 -14.31 4.97 9.97
N GLU A 34 -14.92 4.19 9.09
CA GLU A 34 -15.11 4.53 7.68
C GLU A 34 -16.52 5.07 7.47
N PHE A 35 -16.69 5.91 6.45
CA PHE A 35 -18.01 6.19 5.89
C PHE A 35 -18.39 5.07 4.91
N ASP A 36 -19.68 4.86 4.67
CA ASP A 36 -20.20 3.74 3.86
C ASP A 36 -19.58 3.60 2.45
N ASN A 37 -18.94 4.65 1.93
CA ASN A 37 -18.30 4.69 0.60
C ASN A 37 -16.78 4.96 0.63
N SER A 38 -16.11 4.80 1.77
CA SER A 38 -14.65 4.96 1.87
C SER A 38 -13.94 3.60 1.94
N LYS A 39 -12.69 3.55 1.46
CA LYS A 39 -11.84 2.35 1.55
C LYS A 39 -10.45 2.74 2.01
N ILE A 40 -9.97 2.10 3.07
CA ILE A 40 -8.58 2.25 3.51
C ILE A 40 -7.70 1.19 2.86
N PHE A 41 -6.60 1.60 2.24
CA PHE A 41 -5.64 0.70 1.60
C PHE A 41 -4.19 1.11 1.87
N ILE A 42 -3.25 0.18 1.69
CA ILE A 42 -1.80 0.44 1.75
C ILE A 42 -1.13 -0.04 0.47
N LEU A 43 -0.26 0.80 -0.09
CA LEU A 43 0.65 0.48 -1.16
C LEU A 43 2.07 0.22 -0.63
N ASP A 44 2.77 -0.75 -1.22
CA ASP A 44 4.23 -0.84 -1.08
C ASP A 44 4.97 0.03 -2.12
N GLU A 45 6.31 -0.01 -2.09
CA GLU A 45 7.18 0.79 -2.98
C GLU A 45 7.03 0.44 -4.47
N ASP A 46 6.52 -0.76 -4.78
CA ASP A 46 6.28 -1.24 -6.13
C ASP A 46 4.85 -0.93 -6.62
N ALA A 47 4.07 -0.17 -5.83
CA ALA A 47 2.66 0.16 -6.07
C ALA A 47 1.69 -1.03 -5.96
N ASN A 48 2.09 -2.08 -5.26
CA ASN A 48 1.23 -3.20 -4.93
C ASN A 48 0.29 -2.82 -3.79
N VAL A 49 -1.00 -3.08 -3.94
CA VAL A 49 -1.93 -3.04 -2.81
C VAL A 49 -1.64 -4.22 -1.88
N ILE A 50 -0.98 -3.95 -0.77
CA ILE A 50 -0.60 -4.95 0.24
C ILE A 50 -1.60 -5.04 1.39
N PHE A 51 -2.57 -4.13 1.42
CA PHE A 51 -3.69 -4.11 2.35
C PHE A 51 -4.87 -3.35 1.74
N ASP A 52 -6.08 -3.88 1.92
CA ASP A 52 -7.34 -3.17 1.74
C ASP A 52 -8.32 -3.67 2.81
N LYS A 53 -8.89 -2.73 3.59
CA LYS A 53 -9.73 -3.03 4.76
C LYS A 53 -11.01 -3.81 4.39
N ASN A 54 -11.56 -3.57 3.21
CA ASN A 54 -12.77 -4.25 2.72
C ASN A 54 -12.44 -5.52 1.92
N TYR A 55 -11.18 -5.68 1.49
CA TYR A 55 -10.66 -6.90 0.86
C TYR A 55 -10.11 -7.86 1.93
N LEU A 56 -11.04 -8.47 2.66
CA LEU A 56 -10.73 -9.66 3.45
C LEU A 56 -10.44 -10.82 2.48
N THR A 57 -9.16 -11.19 2.36
CA THR A 57 -8.67 -12.52 1.95
C THR A 57 -9.24 -13.03 0.61
N GLY A 58 -8.59 -12.74 -0.53
CA GLY A 58 -9.11 -13.25 -1.80
C GLY A 58 -8.18 -13.21 -3.00
N ASP A 59 -8.08 -12.07 -3.68
CA ASP A 59 -7.84 -12.12 -5.13
C ASP A 59 -6.53 -11.49 -5.62
N GLY A 60 -5.52 -11.46 -4.75
CA GLY A 60 -4.15 -11.13 -5.13
C GLY A 60 -3.75 -9.68 -4.87
N ILE A 61 -2.46 -9.44 -5.01
CA ILE A 61 -1.86 -8.12 -5.03
C ILE A 61 -2.34 -7.41 -6.30
N GLU A 62 -3.09 -6.32 -6.17
CA GLU A 62 -3.44 -5.47 -7.32
C GLU A 62 -2.35 -4.42 -7.54
N ASN A 63 -1.91 -4.28 -8.79
CA ASN A 63 -0.98 -3.22 -9.19
C ASN A 63 -1.52 -2.50 -10.44
N TYR A 64 -2.23 -1.39 -10.24
CA TYR A 64 -2.81 -0.64 -11.36
C TYR A 64 -1.76 -0.12 -12.35
N ILE A 65 -0.54 0.18 -11.87
CA ILE A 65 0.55 0.64 -12.75
C ILE A 65 0.95 -0.49 -13.70
N ALA A 66 1.17 -1.70 -13.17
CA ALA A 66 1.56 -2.85 -13.97
C ALA A 66 0.41 -3.35 -14.87
N GLU A 67 -0.79 -3.45 -14.34
CA GLU A 67 -1.91 -4.14 -15.00
C GLU A 67 -2.74 -3.26 -15.92
N LYS A 68 -2.80 -1.95 -15.64
CA LYS A 68 -3.71 -1.01 -16.32
C LYS A 68 -3.00 0.13 -17.04
N SER A 69 -1.66 0.11 -17.15
CA SER A 69 -0.86 1.15 -17.82
C SER A 69 -1.33 1.54 -19.23
N SER A 70 -1.93 0.62 -19.99
CA SER A 70 -2.44 0.87 -21.34
C SER A 70 -3.88 1.40 -21.39
N ASP A 71 -4.62 1.33 -20.28
CA ASP A 71 -6.00 1.82 -20.19
C ASP A 71 -6.02 3.24 -19.63
N LYS A 72 -6.31 4.20 -20.50
CA LYS A 72 -6.40 5.63 -20.14
C LYS A 72 -7.43 5.92 -19.06
N SER A 73 -8.42 5.04 -18.88
CA SER A 73 -9.44 5.15 -17.83
C SER A 73 -8.85 5.04 -16.41
N TYR A 74 -7.61 4.54 -16.28
CA TYR A 74 -6.88 4.40 -15.01
C TYR A 74 -5.74 5.42 -14.87
N SER A 75 -5.56 6.34 -15.82
CA SER A 75 -4.42 7.26 -15.80
C SER A 75 -4.36 8.14 -14.55
N GLU A 76 -5.50 8.60 -14.04
CA GLU A 76 -5.55 9.43 -12.83
C GLU A 76 -5.18 8.64 -11.57
N ILE A 77 -5.73 7.42 -11.40
CA ILE A 77 -5.38 6.57 -10.25
C ILE A 77 -3.91 6.12 -10.30
N ILE A 78 -3.39 5.84 -11.49
CA ILE A 78 -1.97 5.52 -11.71
C ILE A 78 -1.08 6.70 -11.33
N ASN A 79 -1.47 7.94 -11.67
CA ASN A 79 -0.70 9.13 -11.27
C ASN A 79 -0.68 9.30 -9.75
N ILE A 80 -1.82 9.08 -9.08
CA ILE A 80 -1.91 9.12 -7.62
C ILE A 80 -1.02 8.04 -7.00
N HIS A 81 -1.08 6.79 -7.49
CA HIS A 81 -0.22 5.71 -7.00
C HIS A 81 1.27 6.04 -7.20
N ASN A 82 1.65 6.66 -8.32
CA ASN A 82 3.02 7.13 -8.54
C ASN A 82 3.47 8.22 -7.55
N ASN A 83 2.57 9.08 -7.08
CA ASN A 83 2.87 10.05 -6.03
C ASN A 83 2.97 9.37 -4.67
N MET A 84 2.06 8.44 -4.38
CA MET A 84 2.08 7.63 -3.17
C MET A 84 3.40 6.86 -3.01
N ILE A 85 3.89 6.16 -4.03
CA ILE A 85 5.16 5.40 -3.92
C ILE A 85 6.40 6.29 -3.79
N LYS A 86 6.32 7.58 -4.12
CA LYS A 86 7.39 8.56 -3.83
C LYS A 86 7.41 9.00 -2.37
N GLY A 87 6.39 8.63 -1.59
CA GLY A 87 6.21 9.07 -0.21
C GLY A 87 5.54 10.44 -0.07
N ASP A 88 4.88 10.94 -1.12
CA ASP A 88 4.16 12.21 -1.06
C ASP A 88 2.93 12.11 -0.15
N SER A 89 2.37 13.26 0.21
CA SER A 89 1.14 13.34 1.01
C SER A 89 0.23 14.42 0.46
N ASN A 90 -0.99 14.05 0.07
CA ASN A 90 -1.92 14.98 -0.57
C ASN A 90 -3.37 14.46 -0.52
N VAL A 91 -4.30 15.27 -1.02
CA VAL A 91 -5.66 14.86 -1.36
C VAL A 91 -5.88 15.16 -2.84
N GLU A 92 -6.16 14.12 -3.62
CA GLU A 92 -6.34 14.23 -5.07
C GLU A 92 -7.70 13.69 -5.50
N ALA A 93 -8.38 14.41 -6.40
CA ALA A 93 -9.57 13.89 -7.07
C ALA A 93 -9.14 12.92 -8.16
N TYR A 94 -9.95 11.89 -8.40
CA TYR A 94 -9.71 10.95 -9.50
C TYR A 94 -11.01 10.59 -10.23
N LYS A 95 -10.83 10.17 -11.48
CA LYS A 95 -11.83 9.48 -12.29
C LYS A 95 -11.26 8.14 -12.75
N MET A 96 -11.98 7.07 -12.45
CA MET A 96 -11.65 5.71 -12.87
C MET A 96 -12.84 5.11 -13.62
N GLY A 97 -12.77 5.09 -14.95
CA GLY A 97 -13.93 4.74 -15.78
C GLY A 97 -15.13 5.67 -15.53
N ASN A 98 -16.20 5.13 -14.92
CA ASN A 98 -17.40 5.88 -14.54
C ASN A 98 -17.40 6.35 -13.07
N GLU A 99 -16.45 5.86 -12.27
CA GLU A 99 -16.32 6.21 -10.87
C GLU A 99 -15.53 7.51 -10.73
N LYS A 100 -15.90 8.30 -9.73
CA LYS A 100 -15.19 9.52 -9.35
C LYS A 100 -15.10 9.56 -7.84
N GLY A 101 -13.99 10.04 -7.34
CA GLY A 101 -13.77 10.14 -5.91
C GLY A 101 -12.62 11.06 -5.57
N TYR A 102 -12.21 10.98 -4.31
CA TYR A 102 -11.03 11.61 -3.77
C TYR A 102 -10.21 10.53 -3.09
N ILE A 103 -8.89 10.65 -3.13
CA ILE A 103 -7.98 9.86 -2.33
C ILE A 103 -7.17 10.82 -1.48
N ALA A 104 -7.26 10.65 -0.16
CA ALA A 104 -6.32 11.25 0.77
C ALA A 104 -5.21 10.24 1.05
N TYR A 105 -3.96 10.61 0.85
CA TYR A 105 -2.84 9.69 1.02
C TYR A 105 -1.67 10.31 1.78
N PHE A 106 -0.89 9.42 2.43
CA PHE A 106 0.28 9.79 3.21
C PHE A 106 1.38 8.73 3.13
N GLY A 107 2.63 9.18 2.97
CA GLY A 107 3.82 8.34 2.93
C GLY A 107 4.27 7.83 4.30
N ILE A 108 4.40 6.51 4.45
CA ILE A 108 4.95 5.82 5.62
C ILE A 108 6.43 5.48 5.35
N ASN A 109 7.28 6.51 5.40
CA ASN A 109 8.69 6.43 5.00
C ASN A 109 9.52 5.37 5.75
N SER A 110 9.15 5.02 6.99
CA SER A 110 9.87 3.99 7.76
C SER A 110 9.72 2.58 7.19
N ALA A 111 8.76 2.36 6.29
CA ALA A 111 8.46 1.07 5.68
C ALA A 111 8.45 1.11 4.15
N ASN A 112 8.76 2.26 3.53
CA ASN A 112 8.56 2.52 2.10
C ASN A 112 7.14 2.20 1.61
N TRP A 113 6.14 2.48 2.45
CA TRP A 113 4.73 2.24 2.14
C TRP A 113 3.98 3.56 2.08
N SER A 114 2.76 3.53 1.58
CA SER A 114 1.83 4.67 1.63
C SER A 114 0.42 4.20 1.96
N ILE A 115 -0.28 4.95 2.80
CA ILE A 115 -1.68 4.68 3.14
C ILE A 115 -2.58 5.63 2.35
N GLY A 116 -3.70 5.11 1.84
CA GLY A 116 -4.74 5.86 1.16
C GLY A 116 -6.13 5.61 1.76
N VAL A 117 -6.99 6.62 1.68
CA VAL A 117 -8.41 6.60 2.07
C VAL A 117 -9.27 7.27 1.00
#